data_AF-A0ABD5XLT3-F1
#
_entry.id   AF-A0ABD5XLT3-F1
#
_cell.length_a   1.000
_cell.length_b   1.000
_cell.length_c   1.000
_cell.angle_alpha   90.00
_cell.angle_beta   90.00
_cell.angle_gamma   90.00
#
_symmetry.space_group_name_H-M   'P 1'
#
loop_
_entity.id
_entity.type
_entity.pdbx_description
1 polymer ?
#
loop_
_entity_poly.entity_id
_entity_poly.type
_entity_poly.pdbx_seq_one_letter_code
_entity_poly.pdbx_strand_id
1 'polypeptide(L)'
;MARGAVRGAGEALDRIERHRLDPDAPHEEMTDTECRAVREHEVLERTPSTLVLYTFVTRLHRCDSVLAQAARRLDLGFVLRSRRREHRHQWRVLLRSATNVGVFRREAAAHLGEGIRLEIGRLGPVDRWNDDSLATVSLPPEQRETLLAAVERGYYETPAR
;
A
#
# COMPACT_ATOMS: atom_id res chain seq x y z
N MET A 1 -8.31 -8.65 -1.04
CA MET A 1 -7.59 -8.48 -2.31
C MET A 1 -6.71 -7.25 -2.20
N ALA A 2 -5.43 -7.35 -2.59
CA ALA A 2 -4.50 -6.22 -2.51
C ALA A 2 -3.66 -6.10 -3.78
N ARG A 3 -3.38 -4.86 -4.21
CA ARG A 3 -2.44 -4.55 -5.30
C ARG A 3 -1.22 -3.83 -4.73
N GLY A 4 -0.03 -4.38 -4.89
CA GLY A 4 1.24 -3.75 -4.50
C GLY A 4 2.02 -3.25 -5.70
N ALA A 5 2.66 -2.10 -5.60
CA ALA A 5 3.62 -1.60 -6.58
C ALA A 5 4.97 -1.36 -5.92
N VAL A 6 6.06 -1.82 -6.53
CA VAL A 6 7.43 -1.61 -6.06
C VAL A 6 8.22 -0.92 -7.15
N ARG A 7 8.98 0.11 -6.80
CA ARG A 7 9.92 0.77 -7.73
C ARG A 7 11.33 0.68 -7.20
N GLY A 8 12.29 0.41 -8.09
CA GLY A 8 13.69 0.22 -7.75
C GLY A 8 14.54 -0.25 -8.94
N ALA A 9 15.81 -0.58 -8.67
CA ALA A 9 16.72 -1.14 -9.67
C ALA A 9 16.23 -2.52 -10.15
N GLY A 10 16.45 -2.84 -11.43
CA GLY A 10 15.95 -4.08 -12.06
C GLY A 10 16.33 -5.34 -11.31
N GLU A 11 17.60 -5.48 -10.93
CA GLU A 11 18.12 -6.61 -10.14
C GLU A 11 17.45 -6.76 -8.76
N ALA A 12 17.06 -5.65 -8.14
CA ALA A 12 16.35 -5.68 -6.87
C ALA A 12 14.89 -6.10 -7.10
N LEU A 13 14.27 -5.65 -8.18
CA LEU A 13 12.93 -6.10 -8.58
C LEU A 13 12.94 -7.59 -8.93
N ASP A 14 13.97 -8.11 -9.58
CA ASP A 14 14.11 -9.55 -9.89
C ASP A 14 14.24 -10.41 -8.62
N ARG A 15 14.93 -9.91 -7.59
CA ARG A 15 14.98 -10.58 -6.29
C ARG A 15 13.61 -10.57 -5.61
N ILE A 16 12.91 -9.43 -5.63
CA ILE A 16 11.59 -9.29 -5.02
C ILE A 16 10.56 -10.17 -5.73
N GLU A 17 10.56 -10.18 -7.06
CA GLU A 17 9.66 -10.99 -7.87
C GLU A 17 9.86 -12.48 -7.58
N ARG A 18 11.11 -12.98 -7.65
CA ARG A 18 11.41 -14.37 -7.30
C ARG A 18 10.97 -14.72 -5.89
N HIS A 19 11.29 -13.87 -4.92
CA HIS A 19 10.97 -14.11 -3.52
C HIS A 19 9.45 -14.08 -3.23
N ARG A 20 8.67 -13.31 -3.98
CA ARG A 20 7.21 -13.22 -3.82
C ARG A 20 6.45 -14.29 -4.59
N LEU A 21 7.02 -14.82 -5.67
CA LEU A 21 6.40 -15.88 -6.48
C LEU A 21 6.82 -17.29 -6.04
N ASP A 22 7.89 -17.40 -5.24
CA ASP A 22 8.30 -18.65 -4.63
C ASP A 22 7.38 -18.99 -3.44
N PRO A 23 6.61 -20.10 -3.51
CA PRO A 23 5.71 -20.51 -2.43
C PRO A 23 6.43 -20.93 -1.15
N ASP A 24 7.71 -21.30 -1.22
CA ASP A 24 8.51 -21.78 -0.09
C ASP A 24 9.38 -20.66 0.52
N ALA A 25 9.41 -19.48 -0.11
CA ALA A 25 10.17 -18.35 0.39
C ALA A 25 9.53 -17.75 1.67
N PRO A 26 10.35 -17.33 2.65
CA PRO A 26 9.81 -16.71 3.86
C PRO A 26 9.07 -15.43 3.51
N HIS A 27 7.88 -15.24 4.07
CA HIS A 27 7.09 -14.05 3.77
C HIS A 27 7.62 -12.82 4.50
N GLU A 28 7.55 -11.67 3.83
CA GLU A 28 7.87 -10.40 4.46
C GLU A 28 6.89 -10.10 5.60
N GLU A 29 7.46 -9.88 6.79
CA GLU A 29 6.75 -9.43 7.98
C GLU A 29 6.52 -7.92 7.92
N MET A 30 5.27 -7.51 8.08
CA MET A 30 4.86 -6.09 8.06
C MET A 30 4.88 -5.46 9.46
N THR A 31 5.03 -6.31 10.48
CA THR A 31 4.83 -6.03 11.90
C THR A 31 5.79 -6.92 12.68
N ASP A 32 6.09 -6.58 13.92
CA ASP A 32 6.97 -7.36 14.80
C ASP A 32 6.41 -8.73 15.22
N THR A 33 5.22 -9.09 14.73
CA THR A 33 4.57 -10.37 14.98
C THR A 33 4.53 -11.20 13.70
N GLU A 34 4.98 -12.45 13.79
CA GLU A 34 4.88 -13.46 12.73
C GLU A 34 3.46 -13.51 12.14
N CYS A 35 3.33 -13.14 10.87
CA CYS A 35 2.07 -13.22 10.17
C CYS A 35 2.02 -14.44 9.25
N ARG A 36 1.49 -15.54 9.75
CA ARG A 36 1.25 -16.79 8.99
C ARG A 36 0.09 -16.69 8.00
N ALA A 37 0.02 -15.62 7.21
CA ALA A 37 -1.00 -15.50 6.18
C ALA A 37 -0.61 -16.35 4.96
N VAL A 38 -1.56 -17.10 4.40
CA VAL A 38 -1.36 -17.76 3.09
C VAL A 38 -1.67 -16.74 2.00
N ARG A 39 -0.66 -16.42 1.20
CA ARG A 39 -0.69 -15.38 0.17
C ARG A 39 -0.29 -15.98 -1.17
N GLU A 40 -1.05 -15.64 -2.20
CA GLU A 40 -0.74 -15.96 -3.59
C GLU A 40 -0.50 -14.64 -4.32
N HIS A 41 0.54 -14.59 -5.14
CA HIS A 41 0.96 -13.40 -5.84
C HIS A 41 0.90 -13.61 -7.35
N GLU A 42 0.38 -12.61 -8.07
CA GLU A 42 0.40 -12.58 -9.54
C GLU A 42 1.03 -11.27 -10.01
N VAL A 43 1.85 -11.33 -11.06
CA VAL A 43 2.43 -10.12 -11.67
C VAL A 43 1.38 -9.48 -12.57
N LEU A 44 1.02 -8.23 -12.27
CA LEU A 44 0.12 -7.43 -13.11
C LEU A 44 0.90 -6.57 -14.12
N GLU A 45 2.09 -6.10 -13.75
CA GLU A 45 2.92 -5.23 -14.58
C GLU A 45 4.39 -5.39 -14.20
N ARG A 46 5.26 -5.49 -15.21
CA ARG A 46 6.72 -5.51 -15.03
C ARG A 46 7.39 -4.61 -16.06
N THR A 47 8.10 -3.60 -15.57
CA THR A 47 8.96 -2.71 -16.36
C THR A 47 10.34 -2.64 -15.71
N PRO A 48 11.42 -2.19 -16.38
CA PRO A 48 12.78 -2.19 -15.82
C PRO A 48 12.91 -1.57 -14.42
N SER A 49 12.03 -0.62 -14.06
CA SER A 49 12.04 0.10 -12.78
C SER A 49 10.77 -0.07 -11.95
N THR A 50 9.79 -0.87 -12.40
CA THR A 50 8.51 -1.08 -11.68
C THR A 50 8.07 -2.54 -11.72
N LEU A 51 7.60 -3.03 -10.57
CA LEU A 51 6.93 -4.33 -10.41
C LEU A 51 5.57 -4.09 -9.74
N VAL A 52 4.48 -4.52 -10.36
CA VAL A 52 3.14 -4.48 -9.78
C VAL A 52 2.66 -5.90 -9.55
N LEU A 53 2.33 -6.21 -8.30
CA LEU A 53 1.84 -7.52 -7.86
C LEU A 53 0.39 -7.41 -7.40
N TYR A 54 -0.44 -8.33 -7.85
CA TYR A 54 -1.69 -8.67 -7.20
C TYR A 54 -1.39 -9.67 -6.07
N THR A 55 -2.04 -9.50 -4.93
CA THR A 55 -1.96 -10.42 -3.79
C THR A 55 -3.35 -10.88 -3.43
N PHE A 56 -3.56 -12.18 -3.57
CA PHE A 56 -4.70 -12.89 -3.03
C PHE A 56 -4.33 -13.47 -1.68
N VAL A 57 -5.25 -13.39 -0.70
CA VAL A 57 -5.00 -13.87 0.66
C VAL A 57 -6.11 -14.82 1.04
N THR A 58 -5.78 -16.11 1.08
CA THR A 58 -6.75 -17.21 1.27
C THR A 58 -6.97 -17.52 2.74
N ARG A 59 -5.96 -17.28 3.60
CA ARG A 59 -6.05 -17.48 5.04
C ARG A 59 -5.30 -16.39 5.79
N LEU A 60 -5.98 -15.74 6.73
CA LEU A 60 -5.39 -14.78 7.68
C LEU A 60 -5.40 -15.39 9.07
N HIS A 61 -4.23 -15.73 9.61
CA HIS A 61 -4.09 -16.03 11.04
C HIS A 61 -4.11 -14.73 11.86
N ARG A 62 -4.24 -14.85 13.20
CA ARG A 62 -4.34 -13.70 14.12
C ARG A 62 -3.01 -12.94 14.21
N CYS A 63 -2.63 -12.26 13.15
CA CYS A 63 -1.47 -11.37 13.11
C CYS A 63 -1.95 -9.91 13.09
N ASP A 64 -1.03 -8.98 13.36
CA ASP A 64 -1.36 -7.55 13.44
C ASP A 64 -1.02 -6.76 12.17
N SER A 65 -0.75 -7.48 11.08
CA SER A 65 -0.56 -6.87 9.76
C SER A 65 -1.74 -6.00 9.34
N VAL A 66 -1.48 -4.96 8.54
CA VAL A 66 -2.51 -4.08 7.98
C VAL A 66 -3.64 -4.87 7.29
N LEU A 67 -3.30 -5.97 6.60
CA LEU A 67 -4.26 -6.87 5.96
C LEU A 67 -5.19 -7.55 6.99
N ALA A 68 -4.63 -8.08 8.07
CA ALA A 68 -5.39 -8.76 9.12
C ALA A 68 -6.21 -7.78 9.97
N GLN A 69 -5.66 -6.60 10.28
CA GLN A 69 -6.40 -5.54 10.95
C GLN A 69 -7.60 -5.07 10.11
N ALA A 70 -7.40 -4.88 8.80
CA ALA A 70 -8.45 -4.47 7.89
C ALA A 70 -9.55 -5.53 7.80
N ALA A 71 -9.18 -6.80 7.59
CA ALA A 71 -10.13 -7.90 7.49
C ALA A 71 -10.98 -8.12 8.76
N ARG A 72 -10.43 -7.82 9.94
CA ARG A 72 -11.15 -7.97 11.23
C ARG A 72 -12.11 -6.83 11.55
N ARG A 73 -11.88 -5.63 11.01
CA ARG A 73 -12.53 -4.40 11.49
C ARG A 73 -13.32 -3.65 10.44
N LEU A 74 -13.00 -3.86 9.16
CA LEU A 74 -13.62 -3.17 8.04
C LEU A 74 -14.66 -4.08 7.41
N ASP A 75 -15.77 -3.47 6.99
CA ASP A 75 -16.80 -4.18 6.23
C ASP A 75 -16.23 -4.75 4.93
N LEU A 76 -16.83 -5.85 4.44
CA LEU A 76 -16.47 -6.45 3.16
C LEU A 76 -16.53 -5.42 2.01
N GLY A 77 -15.64 -5.58 1.03
CA GLY A 77 -15.54 -4.68 -0.13
C GLY A 77 -14.47 -3.59 0.02
N PHE A 78 -13.47 -3.79 0.88
CA PHE A 78 -12.28 -2.95 0.94
C PHE A 78 -11.21 -3.40 -0.08
N VAL A 79 -10.50 -2.43 -0.64
CA VAL A 79 -9.34 -2.66 -1.53
C VAL A 79 -8.10 -2.09 -0.87
N LEU A 80 -7.02 -2.86 -0.87
CA LEU A 80 -5.73 -2.43 -0.37
C LEU A 80 -4.79 -2.17 -1.54
N ARG A 81 -4.13 -1.02 -1.51
CA ARG A 81 -3.01 -0.70 -2.38
C ARG A 81 -1.76 -0.55 -1.52
N SER A 82 -0.64 -1.10 -1.93
CA SER A 82 0.65 -0.76 -1.34
C SER A 82 1.61 -0.22 -2.39
N ARG A 83 2.48 0.70 -2.00
CA ARG A 83 3.55 1.25 -2.83
C ARG A 83 4.82 1.29 -2.02
N ARG A 84 5.85 0.60 -2.49
CA ARG A 84 7.20 0.65 -1.89
C ARG A 84 8.16 1.38 -2.80
N ARG A 85 8.90 2.32 -2.22
CA ARG A 85 10.03 2.98 -2.83
C ARG A 85 11.15 3.03 -1.79
N GLU A 86 12.27 2.41 -2.10
CA GLU A 86 13.43 2.34 -1.19
C GLU A 86 13.00 1.81 0.19
N HIS A 87 13.26 2.57 1.27
CA HIS A 87 12.90 2.25 2.65
C HIS A 87 11.48 2.68 3.05
N ARG A 88 10.73 3.34 2.15
CA ARG A 88 9.36 3.83 2.44
C ARG A 88 8.33 2.87 1.89
N HIS A 89 7.43 2.39 2.75
CA HIS A 89 6.31 1.55 2.37
C HIS A 89 4.98 2.25 2.68
N GLN A 90 4.27 2.66 1.64
CA GLN A 90 2.98 3.32 1.76
C GLN A 90 1.85 2.32 1.52
N TRP A 91 0.86 2.32 2.41
CA TRP A 91 -0.36 1.53 2.29
C TRP A 91 -1.53 2.48 2.13
N ARG A 92 -2.43 2.17 1.20
CA ARG A 92 -3.68 2.88 1.00
C ARG A 92 -4.84 1.90 1.10
N VAL A 93 -5.74 2.15 2.03
CA VAL A 93 -6.99 1.37 2.17
C VAL A 93 -8.12 2.16 1.53
N LEU A 94 -8.86 1.53 0.63
CA LEU A 94 -10.02 2.09 -0.05
C LEU A 94 -11.28 1.38 0.42
N LEU A 95 -12.25 2.16 0.92
CA LEU A 95 -13.42 1.62 1.61
C LEU A 95 -14.72 2.11 0.99
N ARG A 96 -15.70 1.21 0.85
CA ARG A 96 -17.06 1.56 0.45
C ARG A 96 -17.82 2.29 1.56
N SER A 97 -17.62 1.86 2.81
CA SER A 97 -18.20 2.48 4.02
C SER A 97 -17.10 3.02 4.93
N ALA A 98 -17.38 4.12 5.64
CA ALA A 98 -16.47 4.67 6.64
C ALA A 98 -16.73 4.11 8.06
N THR A 99 -17.62 3.12 8.20
CA THR A 99 -17.85 2.41 9.46
C THR A 99 -16.53 1.84 9.99
N ASN A 100 -16.27 2.00 11.29
CA ASN A 100 -15.08 1.50 12.01
C ASN A 100 -13.70 2.03 11.55
N VAL A 101 -13.63 2.98 10.62
CA VAL A 101 -12.36 3.54 10.12
C VAL A 101 -11.52 4.16 11.22
N GLY A 102 -12.15 4.90 12.15
CA GLY A 102 -11.44 5.54 13.26
C GLY A 102 -10.78 4.54 14.21
N VAL A 103 -11.46 3.43 14.50
CA VAL A 103 -10.93 2.36 15.36
C VAL A 103 -9.79 1.63 14.64
N PHE A 104 -10.00 1.24 13.39
CA PHE A 104 -8.98 0.61 12.56
C PHE A 104 -7.72 1.48 12.44
N ARG A 105 -7.87 2.79 12.19
CA ARG A 105 -6.73 3.70 12.03
C ARG A 105 -5.85 3.73 13.28
N ARG A 106 -6.46 3.89 14.46
CA ARG A 106 -5.71 3.96 15.73
C ARG A 106 -4.95 2.68 16.00
N GLU A 107 -5.60 1.54 15.80
CA GLU A 107 -4.99 0.26 16.11
C GLU A 107 -3.95 -0.14 15.07
N ALA A 108 -4.19 0.11 13.77
CA ALA A 108 -3.18 -0.13 12.76
C ALA A 108 -1.91 0.69 13.04
N ALA A 109 -2.06 1.98 13.36
CA ALA A 109 -0.94 2.87 13.67
C ALA A 109 -0.09 2.38 14.87
N ALA A 110 -0.71 1.73 15.86
CA ALA A 110 0.00 1.18 17.02
C ALA A 110 0.92 -0.01 16.69
N HIS A 111 0.76 -0.64 15.52
CA HIS A 111 1.51 -1.82 15.12
C HIS A 111 2.39 -1.59 13.88
N LEU A 112 2.45 -0.36 13.34
CA LEU A 112 3.28 -0.08 12.17
C LEU A 112 4.75 0.02 12.56
N GLY A 113 5.60 -0.76 11.89
CA GLY A 113 7.04 -0.61 11.97
C GLY A 113 7.55 0.72 11.38
N GLU A 114 8.80 1.05 11.69
CA GLU A 114 9.46 2.27 11.21
C GLU A 114 9.48 2.33 9.67
N GLY A 115 9.19 3.50 9.09
CA GLY A 115 9.18 3.69 7.62
C GLY A 115 7.89 3.25 6.91
N ILE A 116 6.91 2.71 7.65
CA ILE A 116 5.59 2.35 7.11
C ILE A 116 4.61 3.51 7.29
N ARG A 117 3.95 3.94 6.21
CA ARG A 117 2.89 4.95 6.23
C ARG A 117 1.56 4.35 5.80
N LEU A 118 0.49 4.64 6.54
CA LEU A 118 -0.87 4.19 6.23
C LEU A 118 -1.78 5.37 5.92
N GLU A 119 -2.38 5.35 4.74
CA GLU A 119 -3.41 6.26 4.25
C GLU A 119 -4.75 5.54 4.13
N ILE A 120 -5.83 6.22 4.49
CA ILE A 120 -7.19 5.67 4.40
C ILE A 120 -8.05 6.61 3.56
N GLY A 121 -8.70 6.07 2.53
CA GLY A 121 -9.58 6.81 1.62
C GLY A 121 -10.92 6.10 1.41
N ARG A 122 -11.91 6.86 0.93
CA ARG A 122 -13.23 6.34 0.55
C ARG A 122 -13.28 6.05 -0.95
N LEU A 123 -13.89 4.94 -1.33
CA LEU A 123 -14.31 4.68 -2.72
C LEU A 123 -15.49 5.59 -3.04
N GLY A 124 -15.26 6.63 -3.84
CA GLY A 124 -16.32 7.41 -4.49
C GLY A 124 -16.66 6.84 -5.88
N PRO A 125 -17.68 7.36 -6.58
CA PRO A 125 -17.79 7.16 -8.02
C PRO A 125 -16.53 7.75 -8.68
N VAL A 126 -15.81 6.95 -9.45
CA VAL A 126 -14.52 7.33 -10.02
C VAL A 126 -14.58 7.20 -11.54
N ASP A 127 -14.42 8.32 -12.24
CA ASP A 127 -14.24 8.36 -13.70
C ASP A 127 -12.81 7.98 -14.15
N ARG A 128 -11.86 7.76 -13.24
CA ARG A 128 -10.55 7.16 -13.55
C ARG A 128 -9.77 6.72 -12.31
N TRP A 129 -9.37 5.45 -12.30
CA TRP A 129 -8.41 4.88 -11.35
C TRP A 129 -7.00 5.41 -11.66
N ASN A 130 -6.70 6.67 -11.32
CA ASN A 130 -5.38 7.26 -11.57
C ASN A 130 -4.53 7.37 -10.30
N ASP A 131 -3.22 7.15 -10.47
CA ASP A 131 -2.26 6.69 -9.45
C ASP A 131 -1.94 7.71 -8.33
N ASP A 132 -2.38 8.96 -8.46
CA ASP A 132 -2.02 10.05 -7.56
C ASP A 132 -3.22 10.94 -7.25
N SER A 133 -3.34 11.36 -6.00
CA SER A 133 -4.29 12.42 -5.62
C SER A 133 -3.94 13.77 -6.30
N LEU A 134 -2.73 13.90 -6.86
CA LEU A 134 -2.35 14.99 -7.76
C LEU A 134 -2.84 14.80 -9.19
N ALA A 135 -3.23 13.59 -9.62
CA ALA A 135 -3.68 13.32 -10.99
C ALA A 135 -5.11 13.78 -11.27
N THR A 136 -5.82 14.27 -10.24
CA THR A 136 -7.10 14.98 -10.40
C THR A 136 -6.89 16.40 -10.95
N VAL A 137 -5.66 16.91 -10.88
CA VAL A 137 -5.20 18.10 -11.60
C VAL A 137 -4.21 17.61 -12.65
N SER A 138 -4.46 17.86 -13.93
CA SER A 138 -3.54 17.44 -14.99
C SER A 138 -2.23 18.26 -14.92
N LEU A 139 -1.34 17.91 -13.99
CA LEU A 139 -0.06 18.58 -13.77
C LEU A 139 1.02 17.90 -14.61
N PRO A 140 1.78 18.66 -15.43
CA PRO A 140 2.99 18.20 -16.07
C PRO A 140 3.96 17.55 -15.06
N PRO A 141 4.72 16.51 -15.47
CA PRO A 141 5.63 15.77 -14.58
C PRO A 141 6.59 16.65 -13.76
N GLU A 142 7.15 17.68 -14.40
CA GLU A 142 8.10 18.62 -13.79
C GLU A 142 7.45 19.47 -12.67
N GLN A 143 6.20 19.88 -12.87
CA GLN A 143 5.43 20.62 -11.87
C GLN A 143 5.05 19.72 -10.69
N ARG A 144 4.74 18.45 -10.95
CA ARG A 144 4.46 17.46 -9.91
C ARG A 144 5.69 17.17 -9.05
N GLU A 145 6.86 17.01 -9.65
CA GLU A 145 8.11 16.82 -8.90
C GLU A 145 8.46 18.05 -8.05
N THR A 146 8.26 19.24 -8.61
CA THR A 146 8.47 20.51 -7.90
C THR A 146 7.55 20.64 -6.68
N LEU A 147 6.27 20.31 -6.83
CA LEU A 147 5.30 20.36 -5.73
C LEU A 147 5.60 19.32 -4.65
N LEU A 148 5.98 18.10 -5.04
CA LEU A 148 6.39 17.08 -4.07
C LEU A 148 7.64 17.50 -3.29
N ALA A 149 8.64 18.08 -3.97
CA ALA A 149 9.83 18.61 -3.33
C ALA A 149 9.52 19.78 -2.39
N ALA A 150 8.55 20.63 -2.74
CA ALA A 150 8.11 21.74 -1.89
C ALA A 150 7.39 21.25 -0.63
N VAL A 151 6.55 20.22 -0.73
CA VAL A 151 5.90 19.57 0.44
C VAL A 151 6.95 18.91 1.34
N GLU A 152 7.93 18.19 0.78
CA GLU A 152 9.02 17.59 1.58
C GLU A 152 9.88 18.63 2.29
N ARG A 153 10.01 19.83 1.72
CA ARG A 153 10.73 20.96 2.30
C ARG A 153 9.87 21.84 3.22
N GLY A 154 8.62 21.45 3.48
CA GLY A 154 7.75 22.15 4.42
C GLY A 154 7.20 23.49 3.92
N TYR A 155 7.27 23.76 2.61
CA TYR A 155 6.70 24.99 2.04
C TYR A 155 5.16 25.01 2.05
N TYR A 156 4.53 23.86 2.26
CA TYR A 156 3.08 23.73 2.37
C TYR A 156 2.73 22.88 3.59
N GLU A 157 1.81 23.36 4.42
CA GLU A 157 1.19 22.56 5.47
C GLU A 157 0.14 21.64 4.85
N THR A 158 0.07 20.38 5.32
CA THR A 158 -1.03 19.50 4.93
C THR A 158 -2.30 20.06 5.54
N PRO A 159 -3.37 20.37 4.76
CA PRO A 159 -4.58 20.93 5.34
C PRO A 159 -5.11 19.96 6.40
N ALA A 160 -5.15 20.41 7.65
CA ALA A 160 -5.73 19.61 8.72
C ALA A 160 -7.20 19.32 8.36
N ARG A 161 -7.54 18.04 8.25
CA ARG A 161 -8.90 17.58 8.00
C ARG A 161 -9.25 16.45 8.94
#